data_AF-H3BP48-F1
#
_entry.id   AF-H3BP48-F1
#
_cell.length_a   1.000
_cell.length_b   1.000
_cell.length_c   1.000
_cell.angle_alpha   90.00
_cell.angle_beta   90.00
_cell.angle_gamma   90.00
#
_symmetry.space_group_name_H-M   'P 1'
#
loop_
_entity.id
_entity.type
_entity.pdbx_description
1 polymer ?
#
loop_
_entity_poly.entity_id
_entity_poly.type
_entity_poly.pdbx_seq_one_letter_code
_entity_poly.pdbx_strand_id
1 'polypeptide(L)' 'MDMDPFLHCVIPNFIQSQDFLEGLQKELMNLDFHEKYNDLYKFQQS' A
#
# COMPACT_ATOMS: atom_id res chain seq x y z
N MET A 1 -17.13 14.21 3.47
CA MET A 1 -16.39 13.12 4.12
C MET A 1 -17.43 12.19 4.67
N ASP A 2 -17.82 11.21 3.87
CA ASP A 2 -18.81 10.21 4.26
C ASP A 2 -18.10 9.20 5.18
N MET A 3 -18.14 9.48 6.49
CA MET A 3 -17.50 8.70 7.57
C MET A 3 -18.41 7.58 8.08
N ASP A 4 -19.06 6.87 7.18
CA ASP A 4 -19.94 5.73 7.50
C ASP A 4 -19.53 4.53 6.66
N PRO A 5 -19.33 3.33 7.25
CA PRO A 5 -19.76 2.90 8.58
C PRO A 5 -18.79 3.16 9.76
N PHE A 6 -17.58 3.69 9.52
CA PHE A 6 -16.58 3.95 10.57
C PHE A 6 -15.76 5.21 10.28
N LEU A 7 -15.25 5.84 11.34
CA LEU A 7 -14.27 6.93 11.24
C LEU A 7 -13.00 6.42 10.55
N HIS A 8 -12.67 7.00 9.40
CA HIS A 8 -11.40 6.76 8.71
C HIS A 8 -10.80 8.11 8.28
N CYS A 9 -9.48 8.21 8.31
CA CYS A 9 -8.76 9.41 7.86
C CYS A 9 -7.83 9.06 6.70
N VAL A 10 -7.73 9.97 5.74
CA VAL A 10 -6.77 9.89 4.62
C VAL A 10 -5.89 11.12 4.68
N ILE A 11 -4.58 10.92 4.71
CA ILE A 11 -3.59 12.01 4.68
C ILE A 11 -3.03 12.07 3.26
N PRO A 12 -3.47 13.01 2.41
CA PRO A 12 -2.91 13.16 1.07
C PRO A 12 -1.47 13.66 1.17
N ASN A 13 -0.61 13.24 0.24
CA ASN A 13 0.79 13.65 0.16
C ASN A 13 1.56 13.46 1.49
N PHE A 14 1.30 12.36 2.20
CA PHE A 14 1.96 12.05 3.47
C PHE A 14 3.49 12.03 3.32
N ILE A 15 3.98 11.45 2.23
CA ILE A 15 5.39 11.56 1.83
C ILE A 15 5.51 12.76 0.89
N GLN A 16 6.22 13.79 1.34
CA GLN A 16 6.44 15.03 0.57
C GLN A 16 7.63 14.92 -0.39
N SER A 17 8.59 14.05 -0.10
CA SER A 17 9.76 13.85 -0.95
C SER A 17 9.43 12.86 -2.07
N GLN A 18 9.33 13.39 -3.28
CA GLN A 18 9.05 12.60 -4.47
C GLN A 18 10.20 11.63 -4.78
N ASP A 19 11.45 12.08 -4.67
CA ASP A 19 12.64 11.23 -4.88
C ASP A 19 12.66 10.03 -3.93
N PHE A 20 12.30 10.24 -2.67
CA PHE A 20 12.20 9.16 -1.69
C PHE A 20 11.05 8.20 -2.01
N LEU A 21 9.89 8.72 -2.40
CA LEU A 21 8.73 7.90 -2.78
C LEU A 21 9.05 7.02 -4.00
N GLU A 22 9.71 7.58 -5.00
CA GLU A 22 10.12 6.86 -6.22
C GLU A 22 11.17 5.79 -5.91
N GLY A 23 12.17 6.11 -5.08
CA GLY A 23 13.16 5.14 -4.61
C GLY A 23 12.50 3.98 -3.87
N LEU A 24 11.64 4.28 -2.90
CA LEU A 24 10.92 3.29 -2.12
C LEU A 24 10.03 2.40 -3.00
N GLN A 25 9.28 2.99 -3.94
CA GLN A 25 8.45 2.23 -4.86
C GLN A 25 9.30 1.24 -5.69
N LYS A 26 10.44 1.70 -6.20
CA LYS A 26 11.34 0.85 -6.99
C LYS A 26 11.92 -0.29 -6.16
N GLU A 27 12.34 -0.02 -4.93
CA GLU A 27 12.83 -1.04 -4.01
C GLU A 27 11.76 -2.09 -3.70
N LEU A 28 10.53 -1.65 -3.41
CA LEU A 28 9.41 -2.56 -3.15
C LEU A 28 9.08 -3.44 -4.36
N MET A 29 9.07 -2.88 -5.57
CA MET A 29 8.79 -3.63 -6.81
C MET A 29 9.87 -4.66 -7.16
N ASN A 30 11.08 -4.53 -6.60
CA ASN A 30 12.17 -5.48 -6.79
C ASN A 30 12.13 -6.64 -5.77
N LEU A 31 11.20 -6.62 -4.81
CA LEU A 31 11.02 -7.74 -3.88
C LEU A 31 10.35 -8.93 -4.58
N ASP A 32 10.70 -10.14 -4.15
CA ASP A 32 10.01 -11.34 -4.60
C ASP A 32 8.65 -11.42 -3.90
N PHE A 33 7.57 -11.13 -4.62
CA PHE A 33 6.22 -11.35 -4.12
C PHE A 33 5.70 -12.72 -4.53
N HIS A 34 5.21 -13.47 -3.56
CA HIS A 34 4.58 -14.76 -3.80
C HIS A 34 3.06 -14.63 -3.67
N GLU A 35 2.33 -15.30 -4.56
CA GLU A 35 0.89 -15.34 -4.43
C GLU A 35 0.48 -16.12 -3.18
N LYS A 36 -0.33 -15.49 -2.35
CA LYS A 36 -0.93 -16.10 -1.17
C LYS A 36 -2.45 -16.10 -1.33
N TYR A 37 -2.99 -17.30 -1.19
CA TYR A 37 -4.41 -17.58 -1.29
C TYR A 37 -4.91 -18.11 0.04
N ASN A 38 -5.99 -17.53 0.53
CA ASN A 38 -6.77 -18.10 1.62
C ASN A 38 -8.26 -17.86 1.34
N ASP A 39 -9.13 -18.40 2.19
CA ASP A 39 -10.59 -18.32 2.01
C ASP A 39 -11.12 -16.87 1.99
N LEU A 40 -10.33 -15.91 2.48
CA LEU A 40 -10.72 -14.50 2.61
C LEU A 40 -10.09 -13.61 1.54
N TYR A 41 -8.90 -13.94 1.04
CA TYR A 41 -8.11 -13.06 0.19
C TYR A 41 -7.22 -13.82 -0.80
N LYS A 42 -6.99 -13.16 -1.93
CA LYS A 42 -5.96 -13.48 -2.91
C LYS A 42 -5.11 -12.24 -3.13
N PHE A 43 -3.84 -12.28 -2.72
CA PHE A 43 -2.90 -11.18 -2.96
C PHE A 43 -1.45 -11.66 -3.02
N GLN A 44 -0.59 -10.82 -3.55
CA GLN A 44 0.85 -11.03 -3.60
C GLN A 44 1.47 -10.50 -2.30
N GLN A 45 2.13 -11.38 -1.54
CA GLN A 45 2.80 -11.07 -0.28
C GLN A 45 4.31 -11.32 -0.44
N SER A 46 5.14 -10.35 -0.05
CA SER A 46 6.59 -10.52 0.09
C SER A 46 6.93 -11.45 1.26
#